data_AF-A0A2N5PKH4-F1
#
_entry.id   AF-A0A2N5PKH4-F1
#
_cell.length_a   1.000
_cell.length_b   1.000
_cell.length_c   1.000
_cell.angle_alpha   90.00
_cell.angle_beta   90.00
_cell.angle_gamma   90.00
#
_symmetry.space_group_name_H-M   'P 1'
#
loop_
_entity.id
_entity.type
_entity.pdbx_description
1 polymer ?
#
loop_
_entity_poly.entity_id
_entity_poly.type
_entity_poly.pdbx_seq_one_letter_code
_entity_poly.pdbx_strand_id
1 'polypeptide(L)'
;MAYTKKDWEDGEVITEAAMDNIENGVSANDTKNIQQDGKISEIEGKLVNAVAGSKDGLMSKEDKTKLDGIAAQANKYTLPAANKTTLGGVKQMALIADLSTETTTDLKNKINEILAEMKKQGIMANQ
;
A
#
# COMPACT_ATOMS: atom_id res chain seq x y z
N MET A 1 12.81 28.89 42.31
CA MET A 1 12.22 27.72 43.03
C MET A 1 11.23 27.04 42.10
N ALA A 2 10.81 25.79 42.34
CA ALA A 2 9.73 25.21 41.52
C ALA A 2 8.43 25.98 41.78
N TYR A 3 7.69 26.31 40.71
CA TYR A 3 6.38 26.94 40.86
C TYR A 3 5.48 26.07 41.73
N THR A 4 4.92 26.69 42.75
CA THR A 4 3.88 26.07 43.58
C THR A 4 2.62 26.90 43.42
N LYS A 5 1.49 26.25 43.14
CA LYS A 5 0.21 26.97 43.04
C LYS A 5 -0.05 27.68 44.38
N LYS A 6 -0.25 28.99 44.31
CA LYS A 6 -0.69 29.79 45.46
C LYS A 6 -2.21 29.84 45.49
N ASP A 7 -2.78 29.54 46.64
CA ASP A 7 -4.17 29.86 46.94
C ASP A 7 -4.18 31.24 47.63
N TRP A 8 -4.95 32.17 47.08
CA TRP A 8 -4.99 33.57 47.52
C TRP A 8 -6.15 33.80 48.47
N GLU A 9 -5.93 34.60 49.51
CA GLU A 9 -6.98 35.02 50.44
C GLU A 9 -7.54 36.41 50.06
N ASP A 10 -8.81 36.66 50.40
CA ASP A 10 -9.45 37.95 50.11
C ASP A 10 -8.77 39.10 50.88
N GLY A 11 -8.45 40.18 50.17
CA GLY A 11 -7.70 41.32 50.71
C GLY A 11 -6.19 41.09 50.90
N GLU A 12 -5.64 39.95 50.47
CA GLU A 12 -4.19 39.68 50.56
C GLU A 12 -3.37 40.60 49.63
N VAL A 13 -2.27 41.17 50.15
CA VAL A 13 -1.34 42.00 49.36
C VAL A 13 -0.27 41.11 48.71
N ILE A 14 -0.01 41.33 47.43
CA ILE A 14 1.05 40.60 46.70
C ILE A 14 2.43 40.85 47.32
N THR A 15 3.15 39.77 47.58
CA THR A 15 4.52 39.81 48.11
C THR A 15 5.54 39.55 47.01
N GLU A 16 6.78 39.99 47.22
CA GLU A 16 7.91 39.69 46.35
C GLU A 16 8.05 38.17 46.11
N ALA A 17 7.97 37.36 47.17
CA ALA A 17 8.03 35.90 47.05
C ALA A 17 6.88 35.31 46.20
N ALA A 18 5.69 35.92 46.24
CA ALA A 18 4.58 35.49 45.37
C ALA A 18 4.83 35.88 43.91
N MET A 19 5.46 37.04 43.67
CA MET A 19 5.89 37.46 42.33
C MET A 19 6.97 36.54 41.79
N ASP A 20 8.02 36.27 42.57
CA ASP A 20 9.10 35.34 42.21
C ASP A 20 8.55 33.96 41.86
N ASN A 21 7.57 33.47 42.62
CA ASN A 21 6.93 32.19 42.35
C ASN A 21 6.20 32.20 41.00
N ILE A 22 5.45 33.27 40.67
CA ILE A 22 4.79 33.43 39.36
C ILE A 22 5.84 33.50 38.24
N GLU A 23 6.91 34.29 38.39
CA GLU A 23 8.00 34.39 37.42
C GLU A 23 8.68 33.05 37.17
N ASN A 24 8.90 32.26 38.22
CA ASN A 24 9.40 30.90 38.09
C ASN A 24 8.42 30.01 37.29
N GLY A 25 7.11 30.15 37.51
CA GLY A 25 6.08 29.40 36.76
C GLY A 25 5.99 29.79 35.29
N VAL A 26 6.05 31.09 35.00
CA VAL A 26 6.11 31.62 33.63
C VAL A 26 7.37 31.12 32.93
N SER A 27 8.54 31.23 33.57
CA SER A 27 9.82 30.76 33.03
C SER A 27 9.81 29.25 32.74
N ALA A 28 9.21 28.45 33.63
CA ALA A 28 9.07 27.01 33.43
C ALA A 28 8.14 26.67 32.25
N ASN A 29 7.05 27.42 32.07
CA ASN A 29 6.15 27.25 30.93
C ASN A 29 6.82 27.69 29.62
N ASP A 30 7.54 28.80 29.61
CA ASP A 30 8.30 29.27 28.46
C ASP A 30 9.35 28.24 28.02
N THR A 31 10.05 27.65 28.99
CA THR A 31 10.99 26.54 28.74
C THR A 31 10.31 25.31 28.12
N LYS A 32 9.07 24.98 28.53
CA LYS A 32 8.30 23.88 27.92
C LYS A 32 7.83 24.24 26.50
N ASN A 33 7.41 25.47 26.27
CA ASN A 33 6.99 25.95 24.95
C ASN A 33 8.15 25.90 23.95
N ILE A 34 9.33 26.40 24.34
CA ILE A 34 10.55 26.31 23.51
C ILE A 34 10.89 24.86 23.15
N GLN A 35 10.76 23.93 24.10
CA GLN A 35 10.96 22.50 23.82
C GLN A 35 9.90 21.92 22.88
N GLN A 36 8.64 22.36 22.99
CA GLN A 36 7.58 21.94 22.08
C GLN A 36 7.81 22.48 20.68
N ASP A 37 8.19 23.75 20.54
CA ASP A 37 8.53 24.38 19.26
C ASP A 37 9.70 23.66 18.58
N GLY A 38 10.72 23.27 19.35
CA GLY A 38 11.82 22.45 18.84
C GLY A 38 11.35 21.09 18.31
N LYS A 39 10.49 20.39 19.04
CA LYS A 39 9.90 19.11 18.60
C LYS A 39 9.02 19.27 17.36
N ILE A 40 8.24 20.34 17.27
CA ILE A 40 7.41 20.67 16.09
C ILE A 40 8.32 20.87 14.88
N SER A 41 9.39 21.66 15.02
CA SER A 41 10.35 21.91 13.94
C SER A 41 11.01 20.61 13.42
N GLU A 42 11.39 19.70 14.32
CA GLU A 42 11.92 18.39 13.94
C GLU A 42 10.91 17.53 13.16
N ILE A 43 9.63 17.55 13.58
CA ILE A 43 8.56 16.81 12.90
C ILE A 43 8.30 17.38 11.51
N GLU A 44 8.21 18.71 11.38
CA GLU A 44 8.04 19.39 10.09
C GLU A 44 9.17 19.08 9.12
N GLY A 45 10.42 19.07 9.61
CA GLY A 45 11.58 18.66 8.82
C GLY A 45 11.47 17.22 8.31
N LYS A 46 11.03 16.27 9.15
CA LYS A 46 10.80 14.88 8.75
C LYS A 46 9.66 14.72 7.74
N LEU A 47 8.59 15.50 7.88
CA LEU A 47 7.41 15.45 7.00
C LEU A 47 7.77 15.89 5.57
N VAL A 48 8.47 17.02 5.42
CA VAL A 48 8.91 17.52 4.10
C VAL A 48 9.85 16.51 3.42
N ASN A 49 10.76 15.91 4.18
CA ASN A 49 11.69 14.92 3.66
C ASN A 49 11.00 13.62 3.21
N ALA A 50 9.95 13.18 3.92
CA ALA A 50 9.16 12.02 3.54
C ALA A 50 8.53 12.15 2.14
N VAL A 51 8.20 13.39 1.74
CA VAL A 51 7.60 13.70 0.44
C VAL A 51 8.66 13.86 -0.65
N ALA A 52 9.85 14.39 -0.32
CA ALA A 52 10.86 14.80 -1.29
C ALA A 52 11.90 13.72 -1.72
N GLY A 53 11.81 12.48 -1.19
CA GLY A 53 12.54 11.30 -1.72
C GLY A 53 14.08 11.33 -1.64
N SER A 54 14.69 12.34 -1.01
CA SER A 54 16.16 12.53 -1.01
C SER A 54 16.85 12.13 0.30
N LYS A 55 16.12 12.07 1.42
CA LYS A 55 16.54 11.64 2.76
C LYS A 55 15.38 10.94 3.48
N ASP A 56 15.67 10.24 4.57
CA ASP A 56 14.66 9.59 5.40
C ASP A 56 13.68 10.62 6.00
N GLY A 57 12.39 10.28 5.96
CA GLY A 57 11.31 11.05 6.59
C GLY A 57 10.51 10.18 7.56
N LEU A 58 9.18 10.13 7.40
CA LEU A 58 8.32 9.18 8.11
C LEU A 58 8.49 7.73 7.60
N MET A 59 8.91 7.59 6.34
CA MET A 59 9.37 6.34 5.74
C MET A 59 10.82 6.51 5.28
N SER A 60 11.58 5.41 5.22
CA SER A 60 12.95 5.46 4.71
C SER A 60 12.97 5.86 3.24
N LYS A 61 14.07 6.47 2.80
CA LYS A 61 14.28 6.79 1.39
C LYS A 61 14.25 5.52 0.53
N GLU A 62 14.83 4.44 1.03
CA GLU A 62 14.89 3.15 0.36
C GLU A 62 13.48 2.58 0.16
N ASP A 63 12.61 2.64 1.16
CA ASP A 63 11.23 2.15 1.04
C ASP A 63 10.38 3.05 0.15
N LYS A 64 10.59 4.37 0.18
CA LYS A 64 9.98 5.29 -0.78
C LYS A 64 10.40 4.98 -2.21
N THR A 65 11.68 4.72 -2.45
CA THR A 65 12.22 4.36 -3.77
C THR A 65 11.61 3.04 -4.27
N LYS A 66 11.48 2.04 -3.41
CA LYS A 66 10.81 0.77 -3.75
C LYS A 66 9.36 1.01 -4.18
N LEU A 67 8.62 1.85 -3.47
CA LEU A 67 7.22 2.17 -3.76
C LEU A 67 7.06 3.03 -5.02
N ASP A 68 7.93 4.01 -5.24
CA ASP A 68 7.96 4.82 -6.47
C ASP A 68 8.31 3.97 -7.70
N GLY A 69 9.12 2.93 -7.52
CA GLY A 69 9.44 1.96 -8.55
C GLY A 69 8.27 1.06 -8.96
N ILE A 70 7.18 1.04 -8.19
CA ILE A 70 5.96 0.33 -8.57
C ILE A 70 5.20 1.21 -9.56
N ALA A 71 5.45 0.98 -10.85
CA ALA A 71 4.67 1.59 -11.92
C ALA A 71 3.17 1.27 -11.74
N ALA A 72 2.30 2.22 -12.09
CA ALA A 72 0.87 1.93 -12.20
C ALA A 72 0.69 0.67 -13.06
N GLN A 73 -0.06 -0.31 -12.57
CA GLN A 73 -0.27 -1.60 -13.24
C GLN A 73 0.92 -2.59 -13.21
N ALA A 74 1.92 -2.43 -12.33
CA ALA A 74 3.06 -3.36 -12.22
C ALA A 74 2.66 -4.84 -12.02
N ASN A 75 1.52 -5.11 -11.39
CA ASN A 75 0.98 -6.46 -11.18
C ASN A 75 -0.13 -6.84 -12.19
N LYS A 76 -0.28 -6.10 -13.29
CA LYS A 76 -1.33 -6.36 -14.28
C LYS A 76 -0.96 -7.57 -15.13
N TYR A 77 -1.31 -8.75 -14.63
CA TYR A 77 -1.20 -9.99 -15.38
C TYR A 77 -2.44 -10.19 -16.26
N THR A 78 -2.23 -10.45 -17.56
CA THR A 78 -3.27 -10.93 -18.47
C THR A 78 -2.84 -12.31 -18.95
N LEU A 79 -3.66 -13.33 -18.69
CA LEU A 79 -3.37 -14.70 -19.14
C LEU A 79 -3.39 -14.74 -20.67
N PRO A 80 -2.25 -14.99 -21.35
CA PRO A 80 -2.24 -15.13 -22.80
C PRO A 80 -2.92 -16.42 -23.21
N ALA A 81 -3.39 -16.50 -24.46
CA ALA A 81 -3.80 -17.77 -25.05
C ALA A 81 -2.57 -18.65 -25.28
N ALA A 82 -2.71 -19.96 -25.06
CA ALA A 82 -1.65 -20.92 -25.34
C ALA A 82 -1.29 -20.93 -26.85
N ASN A 83 -0.01 -21.18 -27.16
CA ASN A 83 0.44 -21.41 -28.53
C ASN A 83 1.59 -22.44 -28.55
N LYS A 84 2.11 -22.77 -29.74
CA LYS A 84 3.15 -23.80 -29.94
C LYS A 84 4.44 -23.56 -29.13
N THR A 85 4.73 -22.32 -28.76
CA THR A 85 5.99 -21.89 -28.15
C THR A 85 5.81 -21.23 -26.79
N THR A 86 4.58 -21.02 -26.33
CA THR A 86 4.30 -20.22 -25.14
C THR A 86 3.14 -20.82 -24.35
N LEU A 87 3.35 -20.98 -23.04
CA LEU A 87 2.30 -21.37 -22.11
C LEU A 87 1.23 -20.28 -22.01
N GLY A 88 -0.02 -20.71 -21.94
CA GLY A 88 -1.17 -19.83 -21.82
C GLY A 88 -2.43 -20.60 -21.45
N GLY A 89 -3.54 -19.88 -21.34
CA GLY A 89 -4.84 -20.47 -21.08
C GLY A 89 -5.43 -21.17 -22.30
N VAL A 90 -6.21 -22.22 -22.04
CA VAL A 90 -7.12 -22.85 -22.99
C VAL A 90 -8.54 -22.77 -22.43
N LYS A 91 -9.53 -22.87 -23.32
CA LYS A 91 -10.93 -22.99 -22.93
C LYS A 91 -11.35 -24.46 -22.90
N GLN A 92 -12.35 -24.77 -22.09
CA GLN A 92 -12.91 -26.12 -22.05
C GLN A 92 -13.68 -26.41 -23.36
N MET A 93 -13.59 -27.65 -23.82
CA MET A 93 -14.42 -28.13 -24.93
C MET A 93 -15.86 -28.38 -24.49
N ALA A 94 -16.76 -28.45 -25.48
CA ALA A 94 -18.08 -29.00 -25.27
C ALA A 94 -18.02 -30.48 -24.84
N LEU A 95 -19.07 -30.94 -24.17
CA LEU A 95 -19.23 -32.34 -23.79
C LEU A 95 -19.20 -33.24 -25.04
N ILE A 96 -18.42 -34.32 -24.99
CA ILE A 96 -18.36 -35.35 -26.04
C ILE A 96 -19.19 -36.54 -25.56
N ALA A 97 -20.19 -36.94 -26.34
CA ALA A 97 -21.01 -38.12 -26.05
C ALA A 97 -20.23 -39.42 -26.26
N ASP A 98 -20.66 -40.51 -25.61
CA ASP A 98 -20.09 -41.83 -25.85
C ASP A 98 -20.25 -42.22 -27.33
N LEU A 99 -19.18 -42.80 -27.89
CA LEU A 99 -19.07 -43.18 -29.29
C LEU A 99 -19.25 -44.68 -29.51
N SER A 100 -19.49 -45.45 -28.45
CA SER A 100 -19.51 -46.91 -28.44
C SER A 100 -20.53 -47.58 -29.38
N THR A 101 -21.55 -46.86 -29.84
CA THR A 101 -22.63 -47.39 -30.71
C THR A 101 -22.60 -46.87 -32.15
N GLU A 102 -21.60 -46.07 -32.51
CA GLU A 102 -21.53 -45.38 -33.80
C GLU A 102 -21.04 -46.29 -34.94
N THR A 103 -21.46 -45.99 -36.17
CA THR A 103 -20.95 -46.69 -37.36
C THR A 103 -19.55 -46.18 -37.75
N THR A 104 -18.81 -46.92 -38.58
CA THR A 104 -17.48 -46.50 -39.04
C THR A 104 -17.47 -45.12 -39.72
N THR A 105 -18.52 -44.80 -40.48
CA THR A 105 -18.66 -43.49 -41.13
C THR A 105 -18.96 -42.40 -40.11
N ASP A 106 -19.83 -42.66 -39.14
CA ASP A 106 -20.21 -41.69 -38.10
C ASP A 106 -19.04 -41.41 -37.15
N LEU A 107 -18.26 -42.44 -36.79
CA LEU A 107 -17.03 -42.30 -36.02
C LEU A 107 -16.03 -41.38 -36.70
N LYS A 108 -15.81 -41.54 -38.01
CA LYS A 108 -14.92 -40.66 -38.77
C LYS A 108 -15.38 -39.21 -38.72
N ASN A 109 -16.67 -38.97 -38.86
CA ASN A 109 -17.24 -37.62 -38.80
C ASN A 109 -17.09 -37.00 -37.41
N LYS A 110 -17.48 -37.73 -36.36
CA LYS A 110 -17.38 -37.26 -34.97
C LYS A 110 -15.94 -36.99 -34.54
N ILE A 111 -14.97 -37.80 -34.97
CA ILE A 111 -13.55 -37.54 -34.71
C ILE A 111 -13.12 -36.22 -35.35
N ASN A 112 -13.50 -35.97 -36.60
CA ASN A 112 -13.16 -34.72 -37.28
C ASN A 112 -13.78 -33.50 -36.58
N GLU A 113 -15.01 -33.62 -36.07
CA GLU A 113 -15.66 -32.58 -35.26
C GLU A 113 -14.90 -32.30 -33.96
N ILE A 114 -14.49 -33.35 -33.23
CA ILE A 114 -13.68 -33.20 -32.01
C ILE A 114 -12.35 -32.50 -32.32
N LEU A 115 -11.66 -32.89 -33.40
CA LEU A 115 -10.42 -32.25 -33.82
C LEU A 115 -10.64 -30.77 -34.16
N ALA A 116 -11.76 -30.43 -34.80
CA ALA A 116 -12.12 -29.04 -35.10
C ALA A 116 -12.40 -28.24 -33.81
N GLU A 117 -13.07 -28.83 -32.82
CA GLU A 117 -13.35 -28.15 -31.55
C GLU A 117 -12.08 -27.99 -30.69
N MET A 118 -11.19 -28.99 -30.63
CA MET A 118 -9.88 -28.89 -29.97
C MET A 118 -9.05 -27.72 -30.53
N LYS A 119 -9.09 -27.57 -31.86
CA LYS A 119 -8.49 -26.47 -32.61
C LYS A 119 -9.09 -25.12 -32.25
N LYS A 120 -10.43 -25.03 -32.23
CA LYS A 120 -11.17 -23.82 -31.84
C LYS A 120 -10.90 -23.38 -30.40
N GLN A 121 -10.70 -24.31 -29.47
CA GLN A 121 -10.38 -23.99 -28.06
C GLN A 121 -8.90 -23.69 -27.79
N GLY A 122 -8.05 -23.73 -28.84
CA GLY A 122 -6.61 -23.46 -28.72
C GLY A 122 -5.81 -24.60 -28.07
N ILE A 123 -6.40 -25.80 -27.95
CA ILE A 123 -5.74 -27.00 -27.40
C ILE A 123 -4.82 -27.62 -28.46
N MET A 124 -5.26 -27.59 -29.72
CA MET A 124 -4.50 -28.07 -30.88
C MET A 124 -4.21 -26.91 -31.83
N ALA A 125 -3.06 -26.95 -32.50
CA ALA A 125 -2.72 -25.95 -33.49
C ALA A 125 -3.68 -25.99 -34.70
N ASN A 126 -4.07 -24.81 -35.20
CA ASN A 126 -4.92 -24.69 -36.38
C ASN A 126 -4.18 -25.01 -37.69
N GLN A 127 -2.84 -24.89 -37.70
CA GLN A 127 -1.90 -25.33 -38.74
C GLN A 127 -0.53 -25.57 -38.09
#